data_AF-A0AAD6VVW2-F1
#
_entry.id   AF-A0AAD6VVW2-F1
#
_cell.length_a   1.000
_cell.length_b   1.000
_cell.length_c   1.000
_cell.angle_alpha   90.00
_cell.angle_beta   90.00
_cell.angle_gamma   90.00
#
_symmetry.space_group_name_H-M   'P 1'
#
loop_
_entity.id
_entity.type
_entity.pdbx_description
1 polymer ?
#
loop_
_entity_poly.entity_id
_entity_poly.type
_entity_poly.pdbx_seq_one_letter_code
_entity_poly.pdbx_strand_id
1 'polypeptide(L)' 'LKQSYREVRTLLGLSGFGWNEGLKIVTASAEVWDLYLEAHPKMKKWRSKPFPIYEDMFFLVEGTIIATGVGA' A
#
# COMPACT_ATOMS: atom_id res chain seq x y z
N LEU A 1 2.65 -8.04 8.85
CA LEU A 1 3.18 -6.68 8.54
C LEU A 1 3.82 -6.63 7.15
N LYS A 2 4.94 -7.34 6.89
CA LYS A 2 5.58 -7.37 5.55
C LYS A 2 4.64 -7.81 4.41
N GLN A 3 3.82 -8.84 4.63
CA GLN A 3 2.87 -9.30 3.61
C GLN A 3 1.79 -8.25 3.31
N SER A 4 1.25 -7.60 4.35
CA SER A 4 0.28 -6.52 4.22
C SER A 4 0.83 -5.31 3.47
N TYR A 5 2.08 -4.94 3.74
CA TYR A 5 2.76 -3.90 2.98
C TYR A 5 2.89 -4.27 1.50
N ARG A 6 3.30 -5.51 1.18
CA ARG A 6 3.36 -6.00 -0.21
C ARG A 6 1.99 -5.97 -0.88
N GLU A 7 0.94 -6.43 -0.20
CA GLU A 7 -0.44 -6.39 -0.69
C GLU A 7 -0.85 -4.95 -1.08
N VAL A 8 -0.62 -3.98 -0.19
CA VAL A 8 -0.95 -2.56 -0.46
C VAL A 8 -0.04 -1.97 -1.54
N ARG A 9 1.26 -2.27 -1.55
CA ARG A 9 2.20 -1.79 -2.57
C ARG A 9 1.86 -2.34 -3.96
N THR A 10 1.42 -3.59 -4.06
CA THR A 10 0.92 -4.16 -5.31
C THR A 10 -0.32 -3.42 -5.76
N LEU A 11 -1.30 -3.18 -4.88
CA LEU A 11 -2.48 -2.39 -5.23
C LEU A 11 -2.08 -1.02 -5.78
N LEU A 12 -1.23 -0.28 -5.07
CA LEU A 12 -0.79 1.06 -5.49
C LEU A 12 0.08 1.07 -6.76
N GLY A 13 0.64 -0.08 -7.15
CA GLY A 13 1.34 -0.24 -8.43
C GLY A 13 0.42 -0.59 -9.59
N LEU A 14 -0.86 -0.88 -9.35
CA LEU A 14 -1.85 -1.17 -10.39
C LEU A 14 -2.52 0.12 -10.86
N SER A 15 -2.82 0.17 -12.15
CA SER A 15 -3.53 1.31 -12.73
C SER A 15 -4.93 1.43 -12.15
N GLY A 16 -5.32 2.63 -11.72
CA GLY A 16 -6.64 2.91 -11.13
C GLY A 16 -6.72 2.78 -9.61
N PHE A 17 -5.66 2.32 -8.95
CA PHE A 17 -5.52 2.37 -7.50
C PHE A 17 -4.67 3.57 -7.08
N GLY A 18 -5.03 4.15 -5.95
CA GLY A 18 -4.34 5.28 -5.32
C GLY A 18 -4.29 5.13 -3.81
N TRP A 19 -3.50 5.98 -3.17
CA TRP A 19 -3.35 6.03 -1.73
C TRP A 19 -3.95 7.33 -1.20
N ASN A 20 -4.79 7.25 -0.17
CA ASN A 20 -5.27 8.43 0.54
C ASN A 20 -4.48 8.59 1.83
N GLU A 21 -3.60 9.60 1.88
CA GLU A 21 -2.77 9.90 3.04
C GLU A 21 -3.57 10.41 4.25
N GLY A 22 -4.73 11.05 4.04
CA GLY A 22 -5.55 11.55 5.15
C GLY A 22 -6.28 10.43 5.90
N LEU A 23 -6.77 9.45 5.16
CA LEU A 23 -7.49 8.29 5.71
C LEU A 23 -6.59 7.06 5.91
N LYS A 24 -5.37 7.10 5.36
CA LYS A 24 -4.41 5.99 5.31
C LYS A 24 -5.03 4.71 4.72
N ILE A 25 -5.79 4.83 3.63
CA ILE A 25 -6.46 3.71 2.95
C ILE A 25 -6.13 3.69 1.45
N VAL A 26 -6.30 2.52 0.83
CA VAL A 26 -6.26 2.38 -0.62
C VAL A 26 -7.58 2.89 -1.21
N THR A 27 -7.49 3.83 -2.14
CA THR A 27 -8.63 4.38 -2.87
C THR A 27 -8.63 3.88 -4.31
N ALA A 28 -9.75 3.41 -4.80
CA ALA A 28 -9.95 3.07 -6.21
C ALA A 28 -11.44 3.10 -6.53
N SER A 29 -11.78 3.13 -7.82
CA SER A 29 -13.17 3.02 -8.28
C SER A 29 -13.76 1.66 -7.91
N ALA A 30 -15.09 1.60 -7.77
CA ALA A 30 -15.80 0.35 -7.48
C ALA A 30 -15.50 -0.72 -8.55
N GLU A 31 -15.53 -0.35 -9.82
CA GLU A 31 -15.21 -1.25 -10.95
C GLU A 31 -13.81 -1.86 -10.86
N VAL A 32 -12.81 -1.03 -10.51
CA VAL A 32 -11.41 -1.47 -10.34
C VAL A 32 -11.29 -2.42 -9.15
N TRP A 33 -12.00 -2.15 -8.05
CA TRP A 33 -12.07 -3.07 -6.93
C TRP A 33 -12.76 -4.38 -7.32
N ASP A 34 -13.93 -4.35 -7.95
CA ASP A 34 -14.68 -5.56 -8.30
C ASP A 34 -13.87 -6.47 -9.24
N LEU A 35 -13.30 -5.93 -10.32
CA LEU A 35 -12.42 -6.67 -11.24
C LEU A 35 -11.22 -7.30 -10.52
N TYR A 36 -10.59 -6.57 -9.61
CA TYR A 36 -9.44 -7.09 -8.88
C TYR A 36 -9.82 -8.12 -7.82
N LEU A 37 -10.99 -7.96 -7.19
CA LEU A 37 -11.50 -8.87 -6.17
C LEU A 37 -12.02 -10.19 -6.73
N GLU A 38 -12.43 -10.23 -8.01
CA GLU A 38 -12.74 -11.49 -8.71
C GLU A 38 -11.53 -12.43 -8.71
N ALA A 39 -10.32 -11.90 -8.99
CA ALA A 39 -9.08 -12.67 -8.93
C ALA A 39 -8.54 -12.82 -7.50
N HIS A 40 -8.74 -11.82 -6.63
CA HIS A 40 -8.14 -11.75 -5.30
C HIS A 40 -9.13 -11.34 -4.20
N PRO A 41 -10.08 -12.20 -3.81
CA PRO A 41 -11.15 -11.86 -2.86
C PRO A 41 -10.63 -11.47 -1.47
N LYS A 42 -9.42 -11.92 -1.10
CA LYS A 42 -8.75 -11.59 0.17
C LYS A 42 -8.37 -10.10 0.28
N MET A 43 -8.31 -9.39 -0.84
CA MET A 43 -7.91 -7.98 -0.90
C MET A 43 -9.04 -7.03 -0.52
N LYS A 44 -10.29 -7.54 -0.43
CA LYS A 44 -11.48 -6.75 -0.07
C LYS A 44 -11.35 -6.05 1.27
N LYS A 45 -10.57 -6.64 2.19
CA LYS A 45 -10.26 -6.03 3.49
C LYS A 45 -9.62 -4.65 3.35
N TRP A 46 -8.81 -4.40 2.32
CA TRP A 46 -8.10 -3.14 2.11
C TRP A 46 -8.98 -1.99 1.61
N ARG A 47 -10.21 -2.28 1.17
CA ARG A 47 -11.18 -1.26 0.73
C ARG A 47 -11.68 -0.38 1.89
N SER A 48 -11.73 -0.93 3.10
CA SER A 48 -12.20 -0.21 4.30
C SER A 48 -11.21 -0.25 5.46
N LYS A 49 -10.08 -0.94 5.31
CA LYS A 49 -9.09 -1.08 6.38
C LYS A 49 -8.02 0.01 6.29
N PRO A 50 -7.95 0.93 7.26
CA PRO A 50 -6.84 1.85 7.37
C PRO A 50 -5.54 1.10 7.67
N PHE A 51 -4.49 1.49 6.98
CA PHE A 51 -3.13 0.99 7.16
C PHE A 51 -2.18 2.17 7.45
N PRO A 52 -2.27 2.78 8.65
CA PRO A 52 -1.48 3.97 9.00
C PRO A 52 0.03 3.71 8.97
N ILE A 53 0.45 2.48 9.27
CA ILE A 53 1.85 2.05 9.20
C ILE A 53 2.37 1.85 7.77
N TYR A 54 1.56 2.12 6.74
CA TYR A 54 2.01 2.05 5.34
C TYR A 54 3.17 3.00 5.12
N GLU A 55 3.10 4.22 5.66
CA GLU A 55 4.10 5.26 5.47
C GLU A 55 5.39 4.93 6.21
N ASP A 56 5.31 4.47 7.46
CA ASP A 56 6.47 3.93 8.18
C ASP A 56 7.13 2.79 7.39
N MET A 57 6.34 1.86 6.86
CA MET A 57 6.87 0.77 6.05
C MET A 57 7.46 1.28 4.72
N PHE A 58 6.82 2.26 4.07
CA PHE A 58 7.33 2.88 2.85
C PHE A 58 8.65 3.60 3.10
N PHE A 59 8.75 4.37 4.19
CA PHE A 59 9.97 5.03 4.60
C PHE A 59 11.06 4.02 5.01
N LEU A 60 10.72 2.95 5.72
CA LEU A 60 11.68 1.90 6.06
C LEU A 60 12.17 1.15 4.82
N VAL A 61 11.30 0.89 3.84
CA VAL A 61 11.62 0.09 2.64
C VAL A 61 12.30 0.93 1.56
N GLU A 62 11.79 2.13 1.26
CA GLU A 62 12.32 3.02 0.21
C GLU A 62 13.31 4.06 0.77
N GLY A 63 13.16 4.48 2.04
CA GLY A 63 14.10 5.36 2.73
C GLY A 63 15.36 4.67 3.24
N THR A 64 15.55 3.36 3.00
CA THR A 64 16.84 2.66 3.18
C THR A 64 17.96 3.19 2.25
N ILE A 65 17.72 4.24 1.45
CA ILE A 65 18.76 4.90 0.63
C ILE A 65 19.48 6.06 1.34
N ILE A 66 19.12 6.48 2.56
CA ILE A 66 19.90 7.53 3.29
C ILE A 66 20.48 7.11 4.64
N ALA A 67 20.63 5.82 4.89
CA ALA A 67 21.64 5.34 5.83
C ALA A 67 22.95 5.06 5.08
N THR A 68 23.42 5.99 4.23
CA THR A 68 24.86 6.09 4.02
C THR A 68 25.43 6.46 5.38
N GLY A 69 25.93 5.45 6.10
CA GLY A 69 26.91 5.67 7.15
C GLY A 69 28.10 6.39 6.51
N VAL A 70 28.04 7.71 6.47
CA VAL A 70 29.17 8.55 6.15
C VAL A 70 29.61 9.23 7.44
N GLY A 71 30.75 8.73 7.94
CA GLY A 71 31.62 9.40 8.89
C GLY A 71 31.12 9.42 10.34
N ALA A 72 31.97 9.25 11.34
CA ALA A 72 33.40 8.94 11.41
C ALA A 72 33.69 8.54 12.85
#